data_AF-A0A938RNJ0-F1
#
_entry.id   AF-A0A938RNJ0-F1
#
_cell.length_a   1.000
_cell.length_b   1.000
_cell.length_c   1.000
_cell.angle_alpha   90.00
_cell.angle_beta   90.00
_cell.angle_gamma   90.00
#
_symmetry.space_group_name_H-M   'P 1'
#
loop_
_entity.id
_entity.type
_entity.pdbx_description
1 polymer ?
#
loop_
_entity_poly.entity_id
_entity_poly.type
_entity_poly.pdbx_seq_one_letter_code
_entity_poly.pdbx_strand_id
1 'polypeptide(L)'
;MNGDKIILSVATTGSWALKSQNPALPVTPEEIARAAVESWREGAAIAHVHVRDDAGAMSCDLARFRRVKELIRAQGCDVIINFSTSGGAGRVNEDERFNSLSAGPELASLDAGSINFNERVFLNPPDFLEELAGRMLEADVKPEIEAFDSGMIGNAMTLVEKGLIKAPLWWQFVLGVKGGAAATVRSLVHLVESLPAGSLWSVCAVGWRQLPLNVQAIVMGGHARTGMEDNLYYRRGEPAQSNAQLVARLARIARECGREPATPAEARQILGLTRTEGDR
;
A
#
# COMPACT_ATOMS: atom_id res chain seq x y z
N MET A 1 28.57 -8.66 -4.43
CA MET A 1 27.62 -7.95 -3.56
C MET A 1 26.24 -7.99 -4.23
N ASN A 2 25.45 -9.04 -4.02
CA ASN A 2 24.03 -9.01 -4.39
C ASN A 2 23.32 -8.33 -3.21
N GLY A 3 23.31 -7.00 -3.23
CA GLY A 3 22.84 -6.16 -2.13
C GLY A 3 21.32 -6.23 -1.96
N ASP A 4 20.88 -6.17 -0.70
CA ASP A 4 19.48 -6.09 -0.28
C ASP A 4 18.72 -4.95 -0.99
N LYS A 5 17.94 -5.30 -2.02
CA LYS A 5 17.14 -4.38 -2.83
C LYS A 5 15.91 -3.90 -2.08
N ILE A 6 15.52 -2.65 -2.33
CA ILE A 6 14.35 -2.06 -1.68
C ILE A 6 13.13 -2.07 -2.60
N ILE A 7 12.03 -2.68 -2.15
CA ILE A 7 10.70 -2.48 -2.73
C ILE A 7 10.21 -1.07 -2.37
N LEU A 8 9.89 -0.29 -3.41
CA LEU A 8 9.21 0.99 -3.28
C LEU A 8 7.76 0.85 -3.74
N SER A 9 6.83 1.26 -2.89
CA SER A 9 5.40 1.30 -3.21
C SER A 9 4.93 2.74 -3.43
N VAL A 10 4.06 2.94 -4.41
CA VAL A 10 3.35 4.21 -4.61
C VAL A 10 1.87 4.06 -4.25
N ALA A 11 1.40 4.86 -3.30
CA ALA A 11 -0.01 4.99 -2.95
C ALA A 11 -0.61 6.21 -3.64
N THR A 12 -1.31 5.94 -4.74
CA THR A 12 -1.57 6.93 -5.80
C THR A 12 -2.55 8.03 -5.42
N THR A 13 -3.61 7.70 -4.66
CA THR A 13 -4.71 8.64 -4.40
C THR A 13 -5.36 8.51 -3.02
N GLY A 14 -5.55 7.30 -2.51
CA GLY A 14 -6.25 7.06 -1.25
C GLY A 14 -7.73 7.39 -1.25
N SER A 15 -8.28 7.44 -0.04
CA SER A 15 -9.71 7.66 0.22
C SER A 15 -10.03 9.00 0.90
N TRP A 16 -9.02 9.73 1.39
CA TRP A 16 -9.19 10.91 2.24
C TRP A 16 -8.81 12.23 1.58
N ALA A 17 -7.68 12.28 0.88
CA ALA A 17 -7.23 13.49 0.23
C ALA A 17 -8.24 13.97 -0.82
N LEU A 18 -8.35 15.28 -0.99
CA LEU A 18 -9.22 15.91 -1.98
C LEU A 18 -8.38 16.67 -3.01
N LYS A 19 -8.84 16.68 -4.26
CA LYS A 19 -8.17 17.41 -5.36
C LYS A 19 -8.10 18.92 -5.13
N SER A 20 -9.00 19.46 -4.29
CA SER A 20 -8.95 20.86 -3.83
C SER A 20 -7.76 21.16 -2.90
N GLN A 21 -7.19 20.15 -2.23
CA GLN A 21 -6.01 20.30 -1.37
C GLN A 21 -4.71 20.21 -2.17
N ASN A 22 -4.69 19.43 -3.24
CA ASN A 22 -3.61 19.40 -4.22
C ASN A 22 -4.17 19.04 -5.62
N PRO A 23 -4.10 19.96 -6.61
CA PRO A 23 -4.62 19.71 -7.96
C PRO A 23 -4.00 18.51 -8.68
N ALA A 24 -2.78 18.10 -8.29
CA ALA A 24 -2.10 16.95 -8.86
C ALA A 24 -2.62 15.60 -8.32
N LEU A 25 -3.52 15.59 -7.32
CA LEU A 25 -4.11 14.36 -6.79
C LEU A 25 -4.90 13.64 -7.89
N PRO A 26 -4.55 12.38 -8.23
CA PRO A 26 -5.27 11.60 -9.22
C PRO A 26 -6.68 11.24 -8.72
N VAL A 27 -7.69 11.38 -9.58
CA VAL A 27 -9.08 11.02 -9.24
C VAL A 27 -9.68 10.06 -10.26
N THR A 28 -9.57 10.34 -11.56
CA THR A 28 -10.14 9.45 -12.57
C THR A 28 -9.29 8.18 -12.76
N PRO A 29 -9.85 7.08 -13.31
CA PRO A 29 -9.08 5.89 -13.64
C PRO A 29 -7.84 6.18 -14.50
N GLU A 30 -7.94 7.10 -15.46
CA GLU A 30 -6.85 7.52 -16.33
C GLU A 30 -5.75 8.27 -15.56
N GLU A 31 -6.13 9.17 -14.65
CA GLU A 31 -5.17 9.88 -13.81
C GLU A 31 -4.44 8.92 -12.86
N ILE A 32 -5.17 7.99 -12.25
CA ILE A 32 -4.62 6.99 -11.33
C ILE A 32 -3.66 6.05 -12.06
N ALA A 33 -4.07 5.53 -13.23
CA ALA A 33 -3.24 4.67 -14.06
C ALA A 33 -1.97 5.40 -14.52
N ARG A 34 -2.08 6.65 -14.99
CA ARG A 34 -0.92 7.47 -15.35
C ARG A 34 0.02 7.68 -14.17
N ALA A 35 -0.51 8.00 -12.98
CA ALA A 35 0.31 8.16 -11.78
C ALA A 35 1.07 6.89 -11.40
N ALA A 36 0.44 5.72 -11.53
CA ALA A 36 1.11 4.43 -11.32
C ALA A 36 2.22 4.18 -12.35
N VAL A 37 1.96 4.39 -13.65
CA VAL A 37 2.94 4.18 -14.73
C VAL A 37 4.13 5.12 -14.61
N GLU A 38 3.90 6.42 -14.35
CA GLU A 38 4.98 7.38 -14.15
C GLU A 38 5.82 7.04 -12.92
N SER A 39 5.18 6.61 -11.83
CA SER A 39 5.89 6.19 -10.61
C SER A 39 6.70 4.91 -10.81
N TRP A 40 6.19 3.97 -11.60
CA TRP A 40 6.93 2.77 -11.99
C TRP A 40 8.21 3.11 -12.75
N ARG A 41 8.16 4.07 -13.67
CA ARG A 41 9.35 4.57 -14.39
C ARG A 41 10.39 5.19 -13.46
N GLU A 42 9.97 5.73 -12.32
CA GLU A 42 10.85 6.29 -11.28
C GLU A 42 11.33 5.25 -10.24
N GLY A 43 10.94 3.97 -10.39
CA GLY A 43 11.43 2.87 -9.56
C GLY A 43 10.42 2.31 -8.55
N ALA A 44 9.12 2.65 -8.65
CA ALA A 44 8.10 1.95 -7.87
C ALA A 44 7.89 0.53 -8.42
N ALA A 45 7.96 -0.46 -7.53
CA ALA A 45 7.67 -1.85 -7.85
C ALA A 45 6.19 -2.21 -7.63
N ILE A 46 5.53 -1.52 -6.71
CA ILE A 46 4.13 -1.74 -6.33
C ILE A 46 3.34 -0.44 -6.48
N ALA A 47 2.14 -0.52 -7.04
CA ALA A 47 1.16 0.56 -7.05
C ALA A 47 -0.02 0.17 -6.15
N HIS A 48 -0.13 0.83 -4.99
CA HIS A 48 -1.31 0.79 -4.13
C HIS A 48 -2.39 1.72 -4.67
N VAL A 49 -3.55 1.15 -4.94
CA VAL A 49 -4.60 1.78 -5.73
C VAL A 49 -5.93 1.72 -4.99
N HIS A 50 -6.49 2.91 -4.80
CA HIS A 50 -7.90 3.15 -4.56
C HIS A 50 -8.54 3.66 -5.85
N VAL A 51 -9.84 3.46 -6.00
CA VAL A 51 -10.64 4.11 -7.05
C VAL A 51 -11.59 5.12 -6.44
N ARG A 52 -11.99 6.09 -7.26
CA ARG A 52 -12.89 7.16 -6.87
C ARG A 52 -14.05 7.27 -7.86
N ASP A 53 -15.18 7.74 -7.37
CA ASP A 53 -16.33 8.09 -8.19
C ASP A 53 -16.09 9.42 -8.94
N ASP A 54 -17.06 9.82 -9.75
CA ASP A 54 -16.94 11.03 -10.56
C ASP A 54 -17.01 12.33 -9.73
N ALA A 55 -17.50 12.24 -8.50
CA ALA A 55 -17.44 13.33 -7.51
C ALA A 55 -16.10 13.38 -6.77
N GLY A 56 -15.22 12.41 -6.99
CA GLY A 56 -13.92 12.28 -6.34
C GLY A 56 -13.97 11.65 -4.94
N ALA A 57 -15.12 11.12 -4.53
CA ALA A 57 -15.24 10.33 -3.31
C ALA A 57 -14.69 8.91 -3.54
N MET A 58 -14.24 8.27 -2.46
CA MET A 58 -13.79 6.88 -2.51
C MET A 58 -14.90 5.96 -3.00
N SER A 59 -14.55 5.01 -3.87
CA SER A 59 -15.45 4.00 -4.42
C SER A 59 -14.83 2.61 -4.36
N CYS A 60 -15.67 1.58 -4.32
CA CYS A 60 -15.28 0.18 -4.48
C CYS A 60 -15.85 -0.44 -5.78
N ASP A 61 -16.08 0.39 -6.81
CA ASP A 61 -16.60 -0.05 -8.10
C ASP A 61 -15.59 -0.95 -8.84
N LEU A 62 -16.00 -2.20 -9.07
CA LEU A 62 -15.25 -3.22 -9.79
C LEU A 62 -14.86 -2.78 -11.21
N ALA A 63 -15.74 -2.10 -11.94
CA ALA A 63 -15.46 -1.64 -13.29
C ALA A 63 -14.32 -0.61 -13.29
N ARG A 64 -14.27 0.26 -12.27
CA ARG A 64 -13.18 1.24 -12.11
C ARG A 64 -11.85 0.58 -11.78
N PHE A 65 -11.84 -0.41 -10.88
CA PHE A 65 -10.62 -1.18 -10.60
C PHE A 65 -10.09 -1.88 -11.84
N ARG A 66 -10.97 -2.56 -12.60
CA ARG A 66 -10.61 -3.21 -13.87
C ARG A 66 -10.08 -2.20 -14.88
N ARG A 67 -10.73 -1.03 -14.99
CA ARG A 67 -10.30 0.03 -15.90
C ARG A 67 -8.91 0.57 -15.56
N VAL A 68 -8.60 0.82 -14.29
CA VAL A 68 -7.24 1.24 -13.87
C VAL A 68 -6.21 0.18 -14.26
N LYS A 69 -6.47 -1.10 -13.96
CA LYS A 69 -5.56 -2.20 -14.31
C LYS A 69 -5.34 -2.29 -15.82
N GLU A 70 -6.41 -2.25 -16.61
CA GLU A 70 -6.34 -2.26 -18.08
C GLU A 70 -5.46 -1.13 -18.60
N LEU A 71 -5.67 0.10 -18.11
CA LEU A 71 -4.92 1.28 -18.53
C LEU A 71 -3.43 1.25 -18.16
N ILE A 72 -3.10 0.66 -16.99
CA ILE A 72 -1.71 0.44 -16.59
C ILE A 72 -1.05 -0.56 -17.56
N ARG A 73 -1.71 -1.70 -17.80
CA ARG A 73 -1.17 -2.77 -18.65
C ARG A 73 -1.09 -2.39 -20.13
N ALA A 74 -2.03 -1.60 -20.64
CA ALA A 74 -2.01 -1.06 -22.00
C ALA A 74 -0.75 -0.21 -22.29
N GLN A 75 -0.08 0.31 -21.26
CA GLN A 75 1.17 1.06 -21.39
C GLN A 75 2.44 0.19 -21.24
N GLY A 76 2.29 -1.14 -21.18
CA GLY A 76 3.41 -2.07 -20.95
C GLY A 76 4.04 -1.95 -19.56
N CYS A 77 3.30 -1.39 -18.59
CA CYS A 77 3.77 -1.22 -17.22
C CYS A 77 3.54 -2.48 -16.41
N ASP A 78 4.62 -3.13 -16.00
CA ASP A 78 4.63 -4.37 -15.22
C ASP A 78 4.55 -4.15 -13.69
N VAL A 79 4.15 -2.95 -13.23
CA VAL A 79 4.04 -2.68 -11.79
C VAL A 79 3.11 -3.69 -11.11
N ILE A 80 3.49 -4.18 -9.93
CA ILE A 80 2.62 -5.03 -9.10
C ILE A 80 1.44 -4.18 -8.66
N ILE A 81 0.22 -4.63 -8.97
CA ILE A 81 -0.99 -3.92 -8.57
C ILE A 81 -1.43 -4.43 -7.21
N ASN A 82 -1.45 -3.52 -6.24
CA ASN A 82 -2.03 -3.69 -4.92
C ASN A 82 -3.36 -2.92 -4.84
N PHE A 83 -4.49 -3.62 -4.79
CA PHE A 83 -5.78 -2.94 -4.63
C PHE A 83 -6.19 -2.85 -3.16
N SER A 84 -6.67 -1.68 -2.73
CA SER A 84 -7.17 -1.53 -1.38
C SER A 84 -8.47 -2.31 -1.17
N THR A 85 -8.63 -2.87 0.03
CA THR A 85 -9.89 -3.46 0.51
C THR A 85 -10.51 -2.64 1.65
N SER A 86 -10.01 -1.43 1.94
CA SER A 86 -10.40 -0.69 3.14
C SER A 86 -11.82 -0.11 3.11
N GLY A 87 -12.43 0.07 1.93
CA GLY A 87 -13.74 0.72 1.81
C GLY A 87 -13.80 2.13 2.40
N GLY A 88 -12.65 2.81 2.50
CA GLY A 88 -12.51 4.17 3.03
C GLY A 88 -13.12 4.38 4.41
N ALA A 89 -12.98 3.40 5.31
CA ALA A 89 -13.42 3.45 6.70
C ALA A 89 -14.92 3.76 6.85
N GLY A 90 -15.76 2.85 6.34
CA GLY A 90 -17.22 2.92 6.49
C GLY A 90 -17.91 3.89 5.51
N ARG A 91 -17.30 4.17 4.36
CA ARG A 91 -17.92 4.97 3.28
C ARG A 91 -18.73 4.13 2.29
N VAL A 92 -18.48 2.84 2.25
CA VAL A 92 -19.19 1.85 1.43
C VAL A 92 -19.66 0.71 2.31
N ASN A 93 -20.55 -0.12 1.77
CA ASN A 93 -20.95 -1.36 2.41
C ASN A 93 -19.77 -2.33 2.50
N GLU A 94 -19.80 -3.20 3.52
CA GLU A 94 -18.73 -4.16 3.77
C GLU A 94 -18.50 -5.10 2.58
N ASP A 95 -19.59 -5.62 1.98
CA ASP A 95 -19.52 -6.51 0.81
C ASP A 95 -18.81 -5.88 -0.39
N GLU A 96 -18.95 -4.57 -0.58
CA GLU A 96 -18.32 -3.87 -1.71
C GLU A 96 -16.80 -3.88 -1.58
N ARG A 97 -16.25 -4.01 -0.36
CA ARG A 97 -14.80 -4.06 -0.11
C ARG A 97 -14.12 -5.23 -0.79
N PHE A 98 -14.85 -6.32 -1.04
CA PHE A 98 -14.33 -7.51 -1.73
C PHE A 98 -14.24 -7.33 -3.25
N ASN A 99 -14.90 -6.32 -3.83
CA ASN A 99 -14.93 -6.10 -5.29
C ASN A 99 -13.53 -5.93 -5.88
N SER A 100 -12.60 -5.33 -5.14
CA SER A 100 -11.22 -5.15 -5.59
C SER A 100 -10.54 -6.48 -5.90
N LEU A 101 -10.82 -7.55 -5.14
CA LEU A 101 -10.28 -8.89 -5.38
C LEU A 101 -10.75 -9.47 -6.73
N SER A 102 -12.00 -9.19 -7.12
CA SER A 102 -12.58 -9.61 -8.41
C SER A 102 -11.98 -8.90 -9.63
N ALA A 103 -11.22 -7.82 -9.42
CA ALA A 103 -10.39 -7.20 -10.47
C ALA A 103 -9.05 -7.94 -10.68
N GLY A 104 -8.76 -8.92 -9.82
CA GLY A 104 -7.63 -9.83 -9.95
C GLY A 104 -6.26 -9.20 -9.79
N PRO A 105 -6.01 -8.45 -8.71
CA PRO A 105 -4.68 -7.94 -8.42
C PRO A 105 -3.73 -9.08 -8.03
N GLU A 106 -2.46 -8.74 -7.82
CA GLU A 106 -1.45 -9.66 -7.25
C GLU A 106 -1.37 -9.49 -5.73
N LEU A 107 -1.57 -8.24 -5.28
CA LEU A 107 -1.63 -7.85 -3.88
C LEU A 107 -2.98 -7.20 -3.57
N ALA A 108 -3.41 -7.31 -2.33
CA ALA A 108 -4.49 -6.47 -1.81
C ALA A 108 -4.22 -6.12 -0.35
N SER A 109 -4.61 -4.91 0.06
CA SER A 109 -4.42 -4.47 1.45
C SER A 109 -5.34 -5.28 2.37
N LEU A 110 -4.85 -5.66 3.55
CA LEU A 110 -5.61 -6.30 4.61
C LEU A 110 -5.35 -5.52 5.91
N ASP A 111 -6.28 -4.64 6.26
CA ASP A 111 -6.23 -3.85 7.48
C ASP A 111 -6.47 -4.74 8.71
N ALA A 112 -5.41 -5.12 9.43
CA ALA A 112 -5.43 -6.20 10.42
C ALA A 112 -6.09 -5.86 11.78
N GLY A 113 -7.07 -4.95 11.79
CA GLY A 113 -7.88 -4.68 12.97
C GLY A 113 -8.76 -3.44 12.87
N SER A 114 -9.68 -3.35 13.82
CA SER A 114 -10.54 -2.18 14.00
C SER A 114 -9.82 -1.07 14.76
N ILE A 115 -10.08 0.18 14.40
CA ILE A 115 -9.37 1.35 14.94
C ILE A 115 -10.26 2.59 14.80
N ASN A 116 -10.14 3.54 15.74
CA ASN A 116 -10.56 4.91 15.46
C ASN A 116 -9.70 5.46 14.33
N PHE A 117 -10.33 5.97 13.28
CA PHE A 117 -9.68 6.49 12.10
C PHE A 117 -10.16 7.94 11.88
N ASN A 118 -9.37 8.88 12.37
CA ASN A 118 -9.76 10.29 12.44
C ASN A 118 -11.10 10.46 13.18
N GLU A 119 -12.15 10.93 12.49
CA GLU A 119 -13.49 11.13 13.05
C GLU A 119 -14.43 9.92 12.93
N ARG A 120 -13.93 8.76 12.47
CA ARG A 120 -14.74 7.55 12.23
C ARG A 120 -14.17 6.33 12.95
N VAL A 121 -14.93 5.25 13.00
CA VAL A 121 -14.40 3.92 13.30
C VAL A 121 -14.16 3.21 11.98
N PHE A 122 -12.92 2.78 11.76
CA PHE A 122 -12.63 1.85 10.69
C PHE A 122 -12.81 0.44 11.23
N LEU A 123 -13.91 -0.20 10.83
CA LEU A 123 -14.33 -1.50 11.35
C LEU A 123 -13.73 -2.63 10.49
N ASN A 124 -12.92 -3.46 11.13
CA ASN A 124 -12.39 -4.72 10.60
C ASN A 124 -12.48 -5.76 11.74
N PRO A 125 -13.67 -6.33 11.95
CA PRO A 125 -13.88 -7.33 12.99
C PRO A 125 -13.24 -8.67 12.61
N PRO A 126 -12.96 -9.57 13.57
CA PRO A 126 -12.24 -10.82 13.29
C PRO A 126 -12.86 -11.71 12.22
N ASP A 127 -14.20 -11.80 12.18
CA ASP A 127 -14.95 -12.55 11.16
C ASP A 127 -14.74 -12.00 9.76
N PHE A 128 -14.80 -10.67 9.59
CA PHE A 128 -14.45 -10.02 8.32
C PHE A 128 -13.00 -10.31 7.91
N LEU A 129 -12.05 -10.25 8.85
CA LEU A 129 -10.64 -10.52 8.56
C LEU A 129 -10.41 -11.95 8.07
N GLU A 130 -11.09 -12.93 8.70
CA GLU A 130 -11.03 -14.33 8.29
C GLU A 130 -11.63 -14.54 6.90
N GLU A 131 -12.80 -13.95 6.63
CA GLU A 131 -13.43 -14.03 5.32
C GLU A 131 -12.56 -13.38 4.25
N LEU A 132 -12.03 -12.18 4.50
CA LEU A 132 -11.17 -11.47 3.58
C LEU A 132 -9.90 -12.26 3.27
N ALA A 133 -9.21 -12.78 4.29
CA ALA A 133 -8.02 -13.60 4.12
C ALA A 133 -8.32 -14.90 3.37
N GLY A 134 -9.46 -15.55 3.65
CA GLY A 134 -9.91 -16.74 2.92
C GLY A 134 -10.13 -16.46 1.44
N ARG A 135 -10.86 -15.38 1.11
CA ARG A 135 -11.09 -14.96 -0.29
C ARG A 135 -9.79 -14.57 -1.01
N MET A 136 -8.86 -13.92 -0.32
CA MET A 136 -7.53 -13.61 -0.86
C MET A 136 -6.75 -14.90 -1.18
N LEU A 137 -6.76 -15.87 -0.26
CA LEU A 137 -6.10 -17.17 -0.45
C LEU A 137 -6.69 -17.95 -1.63
N GLU A 138 -8.03 -18.01 -1.75
CA GLU A 138 -8.73 -18.65 -2.88
C GLU A 138 -8.42 -17.99 -4.22
N ALA A 139 -8.27 -16.66 -4.23
CA ALA A 139 -8.01 -15.89 -5.44
C ALA A 139 -6.52 -15.81 -5.85
N ASP A 140 -5.63 -16.46 -5.09
CA ASP A 140 -4.17 -16.31 -5.17
C ASP A 140 -3.73 -14.84 -5.15
N VAL A 141 -4.28 -14.08 -4.19
CA VAL A 141 -3.94 -12.69 -3.91
C VAL A 141 -3.17 -12.67 -2.59
N LYS A 142 -1.95 -12.14 -2.60
CA LYS A 142 -1.16 -12.06 -1.38
C LYS A 142 -1.59 -10.83 -0.56
N PRO A 143 -1.86 -10.97 0.76
CA PRO A 143 -2.20 -9.83 1.60
C PRO A 143 -0.98 -8.94 1.83
N GLU A 144 -1.15 -7.63 1.64
CA GLU A 144 -0.35 -6.61 2.30
C GLU A 144 -0.99 -6.33 3.66
N ILE A 145 -0.40 -6.84 4.73
CA ILE A 145 -0.95 -6.79 6.09
C ILE A 145 -0.72 -5.38 6.65
N GLU A 146 -1.75 -4.55 6.59
CA GLU A 146 -1.70 -3.19 7.11
C GLU A 146 -1.88 -3.19 8.63
N ALA A 147 -0.87 -2.71 9.35
CA ALA A 147 -0.86 -2.61 10.80
C ALA A 147 -0.71 -1.15 11.24
N PHE A 148 -1.74 -0.66 11.93
CA PHE A 148 -1.78 0.68 12.50
C PHE A 148 -1.26 0.73 13.93
N ASP A 149 -1.20 -0.41 14.62
CA ASP A 149 -0.64 -0.54 15.97
C ASP A 149 -0.21 -2.00 16.24
N SER A 150 0.52 -2.24 17.32
CA SER A 150 1.14 -3.55 17.62
C SER A 150 0.12 -4.66 17.87
N GLY A 151 -1.07 -4.33 18.40
CA GLY A 151 -2.15 -5.30 18.58
C GLY A 151 -2.61 -5.96 17.26
N MET A 152 -2.49 -5.26 16.14
CA MET A 152 -2.85 -5.80 14.82
C MET A 152 -1.88 -6.88 14.32
N ILE A 153 -0.65 -6.91 14.86
CA ILE A 153 0.27 -8.02 14.62
C ILE A 153 -0.32 -9.31 15.19
N GLY A 154 -0.83 -9.27 16.43
CA GLY A 154 -1.49 -10.41 17.05
C GLY A 154 -2.71 -10.91 16.26
N ASN A 155 -3.56 -9.98 15.80
CA ASN A 155 -4.73 -10.32 14.98
C ASN A 155 -4.33 -11.05 13.68
N ALA A 156 -3.33 -10.53 12.96
CA ALA A 156 -2.84 -11.16 11.73
C ALA A 156 -2.18 -12.52 12.01
N MET A 157 -1.50 -12.70 13.15
CA MET A 157 -0.94 -14.00 13.53
C MET A 157 -2.03 -15.06 13.75
N THR A 158 -3.21 -14.70 14.26
CA THR A 158 -4.36 -15.63 14.30
C THR A 158 -4.75 -16.14 12.90
N LEU A 159 -4.69 -15.28 11.88
CA LEU A 159 -4.97 -15.67 10.49
C LEU A 159 -3.87 -16.58 9.91
N VAL A 160 -2.61 -16.31 10.27
CA VAL A 160 -1.46 -17.16 9.91
C VAL A 160 -1.57 -18.55 10.54
N GLU A 161 -1.91 -18.63 11.83
CA GLU A 161 -2.11 -19.89 12.55
C GLU A 161 -3.26 -20.73 11.96
N LYS A 162 -4.30 -20.06 11.44
CA LYS A 162 -5.40 -20.69 10.69
C LYS A 162 -5.02 -21.12 9.27
N GLY A 163 -3.81 -20.81 8.80
CA GLY A 163 -3.33 -21.12 7.45
C GLY A 163 -3.93 -20.23 6.35
N LEU A 164 -4.59 -19.14 6.71
CA LEU A 164 -5.23 -18.21 5.76
C LEU A 164 -4.21 -17.25 5.13
N ILE A 165 -3.12 -16.96 5.83
CA ILE A 165 -2.02 -16.11 5.34
C ILE A 165 -0.72 -16.93 5.31
N LYS A 166 -0.04 -16.91 4.17
CA LYS A 166 1.19 -17.70 3.92
C LYS A 166 2.43 -16.81 3.87
N ALA A 167 3.53 -17.33 4.42
CA ALA A 167 4.84 -16.71 4.33
C ALA A 167 5.37 -16.62 2.87
N PRO A 168 6.29 -15.68 2.55
CA PRO A 168 6.83 -14.65 3.45
C PRO A 168 5.76 -13.62 3.81
N LEU A 169 5.67 -13.22 5.08
CA LEU A 169 4.67 -12.26 5.53
C LEU A 169 5.05 -10.87 5.04
N TRP A 170 4.10 -10.14 4.44
CA TRP A 170 4.30 -8.80 3.91
C TRP A 170 3.53 -7.78 4.76
N TRP A 171 4.26 -7.05 5.60
CA TRP A 171 3.69 -6.08 6.53
C TRP A 171 3.81 -4.66 5.99
N GLN A 172 2.78 -3.86 6.19
CA GLN A 172 2.76 -2.44 5.88
C GLN A 172 2.38 -1.66 7.15
N PHE A 173 3.35 -0.99 7.75
CA PHE A 173 3.11 -0.13 8.91
C PHE A 173 2.54 1.21 8.45
N VAL A 174 1.35 1.55 8.96
CA VAL A 174 0.64 2.80 8.61
C VAL A 174 0.67 3.74 9.82
N LEU A 175 1.63 4.67 9.83
CA LEU A 175 1.90 5.49 11.02
C LEU A 175 1.36 6.92 10.93
N GLY A 176 0.88 7.43 12.07
CA GLY A 176 0.44 8.83 12.19
C GLY A 176 -1.02 9.09 11.82
N VAL A 177 -1.80 8.04 11.55
CA VAL A 177 -3.26 8.14 11.54
C VAL A 177 -3.75 8.43 12.96
N LYS A 178 -4.69 9.38 13.11
CA LYS A 178 -5.29 9.66 14.42
C LYS A 178 -6.09 8.45 14.90
N GLY A 179 -5.63 7.85 15.98
CA GLY A 179 -6.19 6.64 16.59
C GLY A 179 -5.28 5.41 16.52
N GLY A 180 -4.17 5.49 15.76
CA GLY A 180 -3.14 4.44 15.69
C GLY A 180 -1.80 4.90 16.23
N ALA A 181 -0.77 4.09 15.97
CA ALA A 181 0.60 4.37 16.36
C ALA A 181 1.10 5.69 15.78
N ALA A 182 1.81 6.46 16.62
CA ALA A 182 2.34 7.75 16.22
C ALA A 182 3.42 7.59 15.13
N ALA A 183 3.49 8.55 14.20
CA ALA A 183 4.55 8.61 13.19
C ALA A 183 5.89 9.06 13.79
N THR A 184 6.52 8.17 14.55
CA THR A 184 7.81 8.36 15.22
C THR A 184 8.73 7.16 14.99
N VAL A 185 10.05 7.39 15.07
CA VAL A 185 11.05 6.31 14.98
C VAL A 185 10.85 5.28 16.10
N ARG A 186 10.48 5.71 17.31
CA ARG A 186 10.19 4.81 18.44
C ARG A 186 9.08 3.82 18.10
N SER A 187 7.97 4.32 17.54
CA SER A 187 6.85 3.47 17.13
C SER A 187 7.24 2.51 16.02
N LEU A 188 7.99 2.98 15.01
CA LEU A 188 8.47 2.13 13.93
C LEU A 188 9.37 1.00 14.45
N VAL A 189 10.37 1.32 15.27
CA VAL A 189 11.29 0.32 15.85
C VAL A 189 10.53 -0.71 16.67
N HIS A 190 9.61 -0.26 17.54
CA HIS A 190 8.78 -1.16 18.34
C HIS A 190 7.99 -2.16 17.48
N LEU A 191 7.37 -1.69 16.40
CA LEU A 191 6.60 -2.56 15.51
C LEU A 191 7.49 -3.54 14.75
N VAL A 192 8.62 -3.08 14.21
CA VAL A 192 9.58 -3.94 13.50
C VAL A 192 10.12 -5.05 14.41
N GLU A 193 10.49 -4.71 15.65
CA GLU A 193 10.98 -5.68 16.65
C GLU A 193 9.90 -6.64 17.15
N SER A 194 8.62 -6.33 16.91
CA SER A 194 7.49 -7.20 17.28
C SER A 194 7.11 -8.19 16.18
N LEU A 195 7.73 -8.11 15.00
CA LEU A 195 7.40 -9.00 13.89
C LEU A 195 7.95 -10.43 14.09
N PRO A 196 7.24 -11.46 13.58
CA PRO A 196 7.81 -12.80 13.46
C PRO A 196 9.06 -12.80 12.59
N ALA A 197 10.04 -13.66 12.92
CA ALA A 197 11.26 -13.81 12.15
C ALA A 197 10.97 -14.17 10.67
N GLY A 198 11.72 -13.58 9.75
CA GLY A 198 11.53 -13.78 8.30
C GLY A 198 10.40 -12.93 7.69
N SER A 199 9.74 -12.08 8.48
CA SER A 199 8.78 -11.11 7.95
C SER A 199 9.47 -10.03 7.10
N LEU A 200 8.83 -9.66 6.00
CA LEU A 200 9.15 -8.49 5.20
C LEU A 200 8.25 -7.34 5.64
N TRP A 201 8.77 -6.11 5.67
CA TRP A 201 8.00 -4.97 6.13
C TRP A 201 8.29 -3.70 5.35
N SER A 202 7.26 -2.89 5.18
CA SER A 202 7.29 -1.55 4.62
C SER A 202 6.64 -0.57 5.58
N VAL A 203 6.91 0.73 5.40
CA VAL A 203 6.26 1.80 6.17
C VAL A 203 5.73 2.90 5.25
N CYS A 204 4.54 3.41 5.59
CA CYS A 204 4.08 4.74 5.19
C CYS A 204 3.80 5.57 6.45
N ALA A 205 3.82 6.89 6.29
CA ALA A 205 3.41 7.78 7.36
C ALA A 205 2.66 8.98 6.82
N VAL A 206 1.68 9.45 7.60
CA VAL A 206 0.79 10.54 7.20
C VAL A 206 1.53 11.88 7.20
N GLY A 207 1.38 12.61 6.10
CA GLY A 207 1.86 13.98 5.93
C GLY A 207 3.37 14.12 5.97
N TRP A 208 3.86 15.17 6.62
CA TRP A 208 5.29 15.53 6.60
C TRP A 208 6.22 14.48 7.23
N ARG A 209 5.68 13.53 8.01
CA ARG A 209 6.42 12.43 8.60
C ARG A 209 6.74 11.30 7.60
N GLN A 210 6.11 11.30 6.42
CA GLN A 210 6.35 10.34 5.34
C GLN A 210 7.85 10.18 5.04
N LEU A 211 8.48 11.25 4.52
CA LEU A 211 9.88 11.17 4.09
C LEU A 211 10.83 10.75 5.22
N PRO A 212 10.81 11.35 6.43
CA PRO A 212 11.68 10.91 7.52
C PRO A 212 11.56 9.42 7.86
N LEU A 213 10.35 8.86 7.89
CA LEU A 213 10.15 7.45 8.22
C LEU A 213 10.46 6.51 7.04
N ASN A 214 10.26 6.95 5.79
CA ASN A 214 10.75 6.19 4.65
C ASN A 214 12.28 6.09 4.64
N VAL A 215 12.98 7.18 4.96
CA VAL A 215 14.45 7.16 5.10
C VAL A 215 14.87 6.24 6.25
N GLN A 216 14.18 6.29 7.38
CA GLN A 216 14.43 5.37 8.48
C GLN A 216 14.27 3.90 8.06
N ALA A 217 13.25 3.57 7.26
CA ALA A 217 13.05 2.22 6.76
C ALA A 217 14.16 1.76 5.81
N ILE A 218 14.63 2.64 4.90
CA ILE A 218 15.78 2.35 4.02
C ILE A 218 16.98 1.89 4.85
N VAL A 219 17.33 2.64 5.90
CA VAL A 219 18.51 2.38 6.74
C VAL A 219 18.32 1.16 7.65
N MET A 220 17.10 0.84 8.05
CA MET A 220 16.76 -0.33 8.87
C MET A 220 16.62 -1.64 8.07
N GLY A 221 16.86 -1.62 6.75
CA GLY A 221 16.68 -2.81 5.90
C GLY A 221 15.22 -3.06 5.48
N GLY A 222 14.28 -2.20 5.88
CA GLY A 222 12.88 -2.29 5.48
C GLY A 222 12.60 -1.77 4.08
N HIS A 223 11.32 -1.79 3.71
CA HIS A 223 10.80 -1.25 2.47
C HIS A 223 10.02 0.04 2.72
N ALA A 224 9.57 0.71 1.66
CA ALA A 224 8.99 2.03 1.84
C ALA A 224 7.84 2.32 0.86
N ARG A 225 6.76 2.88 1.41
CA ARG A 225 5.60 3.39 0.66
C ARG A 225 5.56 4.91 0.72
N THR A 226 5.41 5.54 -0.44
CA THR A 226 5.19 7.00 -0.59
C THR A 226 4.02 7.24 -1.54
N GLY A 227 3.64 8.50 -1.75
CA GLY A 227 2.53 8.86 -2.63
C GLY A 227 1.57 9.87 -2.01
N MET A 228 0.68 10.38 -2.86
CA MET A 228 -0.27 11.45 -2.55
C MET A 228 -1.45 10.98 -1.70
N GLU A 229 -1.66 9.67 -1.59
CA GLU A 229 -2.54 9.10 -0.56
C GLU A 229 -2.09 9.48 0.84
N ASP A 230 -0.78 9.36 1.11
CA ASP A 230 -0.24 9.53 2.46
C ASP A 230 0.24 10.97 2.69
N ASN A 231 0.68 11.69 1.65
CA ASN A 231 1.26 13.03 1.77
C ASN A 231 1.13 13.86 0.47
N LEU A 232 0.51 15.03 0.59
CA LEU A 232 0.27 15.94 -0.54
C LEU A 232 1.42 16.92 -0.83
N TYR A 233 2.51 16.88 -0.07
CA TYR A 233 3.58 17.88 -0.13
C TYR A 233 4.95 17.27 -0.46
N TYR A 234 5.71 17.89 -1.34
CA TYR A 234 7.11 17.53 -1.55
C TYR A 234 7.94 17.96 -0.33
N ARG A 235 7.81 19.21 0.10
CA ARG A 235 8.42 19.71 1.34
C ARG A 235 7.49 20.71 2.00
N ARG A 236 7.87 21.23 3.17
CA ARG A 236 7.05 22.20 3.91
C ARG A 236 6.67 23.38 3.00
N GLY A 237 5.37 23.56 2.77
CA GLY A 237 4.83 24.65 1.94
C GLY A 237 4.94 24.44 0.43
N GLU A 238 5.47 23.31 -0.05
CA GLU A 238 5.57 22.99 -1.47
C GLU A 238 4.74 21.74 -1.79
N PRO A 239 3.57 21.89 -2.44
CA PRO A 239 2.76 20.77 -2.88
C PRO A 239 3.55 19.82 -3.79
N ALA A 240 3.32 18.51 -3.64
CA ALA A 240 3.86 17.52 -4.57
C ALA A 240 3.24 17.74 -5.95
N GLN A 241 4.05 17.69 -7.00
CA GLN A 241 3.60 17.88 -8.39
C GLN A 241 3.09 16.58 -9.02
N SER A 242 3.55 15.43 -8.52
CA SER A 242 3.08 14.11 -8.94
C SER A 242 3.50 13.05 -7.92
N ASN A 243 2.86 11.88 -7.99
CA ASN A 243 3.33 10.70 -7.27
C ASN A 243 4.74 10.29 -7.70
N ALA A 244 5.05 10.37 -9.00
CA ALA A 244 6.36 10.05 -9.55
C ALA A 244 7.47 10.92 -8.94
N GLN A 245 7.21 12.21 -8.69
CA GLN A 245 8.15 13.10 -8.01
C GLN A 245 8.53 12.60 -6.59
N LEU A 246 7.57 12.04 -5.86
CA LEU A 246 7.78 11.49 -4.52
C LEU A 246 8.60 10.19 -4.59
N VAL A 247 8.28 9.32 -5.55
CA VAL A 247 9.01 8.07 -5.80
C VAL A 247 10.45 8.34 -6.24
N ALA A 248 10.65 9.23 -7.22
CA ALA A 248 11.97 9.60 -7.73
C ALA A 248 12.91 10.09 -6.63
N ARG A 249 12.38 10.89 -5.68
CA ARG A 249 13.12 11.31 -4.49
C ARG A 249 13.54 10.11 -3.64
N LEU A 250 12.62 9.21 -3.36
CA LEU A 250 12.87 8.07 -2.49
C LEU A 250 13.85 7.08 -3.13
N ALA A 251 13.69 6.80 -4.43
CA ALA A 251 14.62 6.00 -5.23
C ALA A 251 16.04 6.59 -5.22
N ARG A 252 16.18 7.91 -5.40
CA ARG A 252 17.48 8.58 -5.26
C ARG A 252 18.09 8.36 -3.88
N ILE A 253 17.33 8.62 -2.81
CA ILE A 253 17.86 8.46 -1.43
C ILE A 253 18.24 7.00 -1.16
N ALA A 254 17.45 6.04 -1.61
CA ALA A 254 17.77 4.62 -1.47
C ALA A 254 19.12 4.28 -2.13
N ARG A 255 19.37 4.80 -3.34
CA ARG A 255 20.67 4.63 -4.03
C ARG A 255 21.81 5.29 -3.29
N GLU A 256 21.63 6.50 -2.75
CA GLU A 256 22.62 7.15 -1.89
C GLU A 256 22.94 6.32 -0.63
N CYS A 257 21.96 5.57 -0.11
CA CYS A 257 22.14 4.62 0.99
C CYS A 257 22.64 3.23 0.53
N GLY A 258 22.99 3.05 -0.74
CA GLY A 258 23.52 1.79 -1.28
C GLY A 258 22.47 0.68 -1.50
N ARG A 259 21.17 1.02 -1.52
CA ARG A 259 20.07 0.08 -1.78
C ARG A 259 19.36 0.42 -3.09
N GLU A 260 19.57 -0.41 -4.12
CA GLU A 260 18.90 -0.21 -5.40
C GLU A 260 17.41 -0.56 -5.30
N PRO A 261 16.49 0.26 -5.85
CA PRO A 261 15.09 -0.11 -5.98
C PRO A 261 14.90 -1.43 -6.74
N ALA A 262 14.05 -2.30 -6.22
CA ALA A 262 13.66 -3.54 -6.87
C ALA A 262 12.79 -3.23 -8.10
N THR A 263 13.03 -3.96 -9.20
CA THR A 263 12.06 -4.02 -10.31
C THR A 263 10.80 -4.78 -9.86
N PRO A 264 9.65 -4.65 -10.56
CA PRO A 264 8.48 -5.47 -10.24
C PRO A 264 8.75 -6.98 -10.25
N ALA A 265 9.54 -7.48 -11.21
CA ALA A 265 9.92 -8.89 -11.26
C ALA A 265 10.72 -9.34 -10.02
N GLU A 266 11.67 -8.51 -9.56
CA GLU A 266 12.44 -8.79 -8.33
C GLU A 266 11.57 -8.68 -7.08
N ALA A 267 10.66 -7.70 -7.03
CA ALA A 267 9.71 -7.57 -5.94
C ALA A 267 8.77 -8.79 -5.85
N ARG A 268 8.31 -9.34 -6.99
CA ARG A 268 7.55 -10.60 -7.01
C ARG A 268 8.33 -11.76 -6.39
N GLN A 269 9.62 -11.88 -6.72
CA GLN A 269 10.49 -12.90 -6.13
C GLN A 269 10.67 -12.71 -4.62
N ILE A 270 10.96 -11.48 -4.17
CA ILE A 270 11.12 -11.14 -2.74
C ILE A 270 9.84 -11.47 -1.98
N LEU A 271 8.67 -11.11 -2.52
CA LEU A 271 7.37 -11.33 -1.88
C LEU A 271 6.84 -12.76 -2.02
N GLY A 272 7.51 -13.61 -2.81
CA GLY A 272 7.02 -14.96 -3.11
C GLY A 272 5.68 -14.97 -3.84
N LEU A 273 5.47 -14.02 -4.76
CA LEU A 273 4.28 -13.99 -5.61
C LEU A 273 4.40 -15.09 -6.68
N THR A 274 3.44 -16.00 -6.68
CA THR A 274 3.35 -17.16 -7.57
C THR A 274 2.77 -16.81 -8.93
N ARG A 275 1.89 -15.82 -8.95
CA ARG A 275 1.16 -15.43 -10.14
C ARG A 275 2.03 -14.60 -11.07
N THR A 276 2.14 -15.04 -12.32
CA THR A 276 2.75 -14.25 -13.39
C THR A 276 1.68 -13.88 -14.42
N GLU A 277 1.93 -12.87 -15.26
CA GLU A 277 0.89 -12.27 -16.12
C GLU A 277 0.17 -13.24 -17.08
N GLY A 278 0.70 -14.47 -17.29
CA GLY A 278 0.05 -15.50 -18.11
C GLY A 278 -1.10 -16.27 -17.46
N ASP A 279 -1.36 -16.08 -16.17
CA ASP A 279 -2.29 -16.93 -15.41
C ASP A 279 -3.78 -16.48 -15.45
N ARG A 280 -4.15 -15.47 -16.27
CA ARG A 280 -5.55 -15.07 -16.50
C ARG A 280 -5.83 -14.55 -17.90
#